data_AF-A0A1R1APN7-F1
#
_entry.id   AF-A0A1R1APN7-F1
#
_cell.length_a   1.000
_cell.length_b   1.000
_cell.length_c   1.000
_cell.angle_alpha   90.00
_cell.angle_beta   90.00
_cell.angle_gamma   90.00
#
_symmetry.space_group_name_H-M   'P 1'
#
loop_
_entity.id
_entity.type
_entity.pdbx_description
1 polymer ?
#
loop_
_entity_poly.entity_id
_entity_poly.type
_entity_poly.pdbx_seq_one_letter_code
_entity_poly.pdbx_strand_id
1 'polypeptide(L)'
;MSLFKRIKNLIATSPPPIAEKSIMTLSPGDACEVSLITYNVTGRTHNRARNAIVLTLQDGITIRYLTIEERERTVFALYDPIDGRLESIDEVPTILELDERTYHMEEQFSGLITATGKTPYMQGGEQSVWQYQSDDMKLLRIEWQNGRFMLYEGESVLPADVRVLRGG
;
A
#
# COMPACT_ATOMS: atom_id res chain seq x y z
N MET A 1 1.90 -50.53 34.11
CA MET A 1 1.97 -49.18 33.52
C MET A 1 3.11 -49.14 32.53
N SER A 2 2.82 -48.93 31.25
CA SER A 2 3.74 -49.25 30.15
C SER A 2 4.72 -48.10 29.85
N LEU A 3 6.02 -48.41 29.87
CA LEU A 3 7.17 -47.57 29.50
C LEU A 3 7.04 -46.91 28.12
N PHE A 4 6.19 -47.46 27.24
CA PHE A 4 5.94 -46.95 25.90
C PHE A 4 5.17 -45.62 25.84
N LYS A 5 4.46 -45.22 26.91
CA LYS A 5 3.82 -43.88 26.96
C LYS A 5 4.82 -42.75 27.18
N ARG A 6 6.04 -43.04 27.67
CA ARG A 6 7.06 -42.03 27.98
C ARG A 6 7.86 -41.57 26.77
N ILE A 7 7.94 -42.36 25.70
CA ILE A 7 8.73 -42.04 24.50
C ILE A 7 7.91 -41.19 23.49
N LYS A 8 6.58 -41.28 23.52
CA LYS A 8 5.71 -40.58 22.56
C LYS A 8 5.61 -39.05 22.75
N ASN A 9 6.10 -38.51 23.87
CA ASN A 9 6.10 -37.07 24.14
C ASN A 9 7.42 -36.36 23.77
N LEU A 10 8.42 -37.08 23.26
CA LEU A 10 9.71 -36.50 22.83
C LEU A 10 9.74 -36.08 21.35
N ILE A 11 8.66 -36.33 20.60
CA ILE A 11 8.48 -35.92 19.20
C ILE A 11 7.32 -34.91 19.14
N ALA A 12 7.33 -33.94 20.06
CA ALA A 12 6.57 -32.72 19.86
C ALA A 12 7.40 -31.86 18.89
N THR A 13 7.14 -32.03 17.59
CA THR A 13 7.63 -31.12 16.55
C THR A 13 7.32 -29.71 17.02
N SER A 14 8.36 -28.89 17.22
CA SER A 14 8.17 -27.47 17.54
C SER A 14 7.19 -26.88 16.52
N PRO A 15 6.22 -26.04 16.94
CA PRO A 15 5.35 -25.38 15.98
C PRO A 15 6.24 -24.71 14.92
N PRO A 16 5.87 -24.80 13.62
CA PRO A 16 6.67 -24.22 12.57
C PRO A 16 6.97 -22.76 12.92
N PRO A 17 8.22 -22.29 12.75
CA PRO A 17 8.57 -20.92 13.07
C PRO A 17 7.61 -20.00 12.33
N ILE A 18 6.96 -19.10 13.07
CA ILE A 18 6.03 -18.12 12.50
C ILE A 18 6.85 -17.32 11.49
N ALA A 19 6.52 -17.46 10.21
CA ALA A 19 7.20 -16.73 9.15
C ALA A 19 7.08 -15.23 9.44
N GLU A 20 8.21 -14.52 9.42
CA GLU A 20 8.20 -13.08 9.62
C GLU A 20 7.40 -12.43 8.50
N LYS A 21 6.33 -11.71 8.86
CA LYS A 21 5.55 -10.96 7.87
C LYS A 21 6.44 -9.90 7.26
N SER A 22 6.56 -9.94 5.93
CA SER A 22 7.11 -8.85 5.14
C SER A 22 6.07 -7.73 4.98
N ILE A 23 6.52 -6.50 4.73
CA ILE A 23 5.65 -5.38 4.41
C ILE A 23 4.71 -5.69 3.23
N MET A 24 5.20 -6.48 2.26
CA MET A 24 4.44 -6.97 1.10
C MET A 24 3.34 -7.98 1.47
N THR A 25 3.36 -8.52 2.69
CA THR A 25 2.40 -9.55 3.16
C THR A 25 1.39 -9.01 4.18
N LEU A 26 1.51 -7.74 4.56
CA LEU A 26 0.57 -7.13 5.50
C LEU A 26 -0.85 -7.15 4.96
N SER A 27 -1.80 -7.43 5.85
CA SER A 27 -3.21 -7.53 5.53
C SER A 27 -4.04 -6.71 6.53
N PRO A 28 -5.33 -6.46 6.24
CA PRO A 28 -6.21 -5.80 7.21
C PRO A 28 -6.16 -6.49 8.59
N GLY A 29 -5.94 -5.71 9.64
CA GLY A 29 -5.75 -6.18 11.02
C GLY A 29 -4.30 -6.21 11.49
N ASP A 30 -3.32 -6.11 10.58
CA ASP A 30 -1.92 -5.93 10.94
C ASP A 30 -1.59 -4.47 11.31
N ALA A 31 -0.41 -4.24 11.87
CA ALA A 31 0.13 -2.91 12.15
C ALA A 31 1.52 -2.73 11.56
N CYS A 32 1.84 -1.50 11.19
CA CYS A 32 3.17 -1.12 10.72
C CYS A 32 3.54 0.27 11.23
N GLU A 33 4.83 0.54 11.25
CA GLU A 33 5.39 1.86 11.50
C GLU A 33 5.90 2.43 10.18
N VAL A 34 5.53 3.68 9.89
CA VAL A 34 6.04 4.44 8.75
C VAL A 34 6.48 5.80 9.28
N SER A 35 7.76 6.14 9.11
CA SER A 35 8.33 7.40 9.59
C SER A 35 8.04 7.68 11.07
N LEU A 36 8.25 6.64 11.92
CA LEU A 36 8.04 6.65 13.37
C LEU A 36 6.57 6.79 13.83
N ILE A 37 5.60 6.72 12.92
CA ILE A 37 4.18 6.72 13.23
C ILE A 37 3.62 5.31 13.07
N THR A 38 2.92 4.81 14.09
CA THR A 38 2.27 3.51 14.06
C THR A 38 0.89 3.61 13.44
N TYR A 39 0.65 2.78 12.42
CA TYR A 39 -0.63 2.69 11.72
C TYR A 39 -1.20 1.28 11.82
N ASN A 40 -2.53 1.21 11.93
CA ASN A 40 -3.28 -0.01 11.67
C ASN A 40 -3.53 -0.15 10.17
N VAL A 41 -3.27 -1.32 9.62
CA VAL A 41 -3.64 -1.66 8.24
C VAL A 41 -5.12 -2.00 8.22
N THR A 42 -5.93 -1.21 7.52
CA THR A 42 -7.38 -1.43 7.41
C THR A 42 -7.79 -1.98 6.06
N GLY A 43 -6.96 -1.76 5.04
CA GLY A 43 -7.22 -2.15 3.67
C GLY A 43 -5.94 -2.45 2.91
N ARG A 44 -6.07 -3.27 1.88
CA ARG A 44 -5.00 -3.60 0.95
C ARG A 44 -5.54 -3.72 -0.45
N THR A 45 -4.94 -2.99 -1.38
CA THR A 45 -5.13 -3.13 -2.82
C THR A 45 -3.85 -3.67 -3.44
N HIS A 46 -3.96 -4.61 -4.37
CA HIS A 46 -2.82 -5.18 -5.07
C HIS A 46 -3.09 -5.15 -6.57
N ASN A 47 -2.26 -4.41 -7.31
CA ASN A 47 -2.19 -4.43 -8.76
C ASN A 47 -1.14 -5.46 -9.20
N ARG A 48 -1.61 -6.60 -9.71
CA ARG A 48 -0.72 -7.72 -10.06
C ARG A 48 0.16 -7.44 -11.28
N ALA A 49 -0.28 -6.58 -12.20
CA ALA A 49 0.48 -6.28 -13.41
C ALA A 49 1.78 -5.52 -13.10
N ARG A 50 1.82 -4.79 -11.99
CA ARG A 50 2.98 -3.99 -11.56
C ARG A 50 3.63 -4.46 -10.26
N ASN A 51 3.18 -5.58 -9.68
CA ASN A 51 3.59 -6.03 -8.34
C ASN A 51 3.55 -4.87 -7.32
N ALA A 52 2.46 -4.10 -7.37
CA ALA A 52 2.26 -2.87 -6.62
C ALA A 52 1.15 -3.04 -5.59
N ILE A 53 1.44 -2.71 -4.33
CA ILE A 53 0.52 -2.78 -3.22
C ILE A 53 0.22 -1.37 -2.73
N VAL A 54 -1.04 -1.10 -2.40
CA VAL A 54 -1.46 0.10 -1.66
C VAL A 54 -2.09 -0.37 -0.36
N LEU A 55 -1.46 -0.03 0.76
CA LEU A 55 -2.03 -0.24 2.09
C LEU A 55 -2.84 0.98 2.48
N THR A 56 -4.07 0.77 2.92
CA THR A 56 -4.86 1.81 3.61
C THR A 56 -4.50 1.76 5.09
N LEU A 57 -3.86 2.82 5.55
CA LEU A 57 -3.34 2.99 6.90
C LEU A 57 -4.27 3.89 7.71
N GLN A 58 -4.52 3.52 8.96
CA GLN A 58 -5.35 4.30 9.88
C GLN A 58 -4.59 4.57 11.18
N ASP A 59 -4.51 5.85 11.54
CA ASP A 59 -4.11 6.35 12.86
C ASP A 59 -5.21 7.27 13.41
N GLY A 60 -5.96 6.79 14.41
CA GLY A 60 -7.16 7.47 14.90
C GLY A 60 -8.17 7.72 13.78
N ILE A 61 -8.39 9.00 13.44
CA ILE A 61 -9.28 9.43 12.34
C ILE A 61 -8.54 9.66 11.01
N THR A 62 -7.21 9.69 11.06
CA THR A 62 -6.37 9.99 9.90
C THR A 62 -6.20 8.74 9.05
N ILE A 63 -6.43 8.88 7.74
CA ILE A 63 -6.23 7.83 6.75
C ILE A 63 -5.09 8.24 5.84
N ARG A 64 -4.14 7.33 5.64
CA ARG A 64 -3.02 7.49 4.71
C ARG A 64 -2.88 6.27 3.80
N TYR A 65 -2.15 6.44 2.71
CA TYR A 65 -1.94 5.37 1.74
C TYR A 65 -0.44 5.13 1.55
N LEU A 66 0.02 3.95 1.94
CA LEU A 66 1.40 3.53 1.68
C LEU A 66 1.42 2.72 0.38
N THR A 67 2.03 3.26 -0.66
CA THR A 67 2.31 2.52 -1.89
C THR A 67 3.63 1.79 -1.74
N ILE A 68 3.65 0.52 -2.13
CA ILE A 68 4.82 -0.34 -2.12
C ILE A 68 4.93 -0.97 -3.50
N GLU A 69 6.01 -0.67 -4.21
CA GLU A 69 6.26 -1.27 -5.52
C GLU A 69 7.59 -2.02 -5.49
N GLU A 70 7.57 -3.27 -5.93
CA GLU A 70 8.75 -4.12 -5.99
C GLU A 70 9.19 -4.29 -7.45
N ARG A 71 10.25 -3.57 -7.82
CA ARG A 71 10.92 -3.64 -9.14
C ARG A 71 12.34 -4.18 -8.95
N GLU A 72 13.36 -3.44 -9.38
CA GLU A 72 14.76 -3.73 -9.03
C GLU A 72 15.04 -3.51 -7.54
N ARG A 73 14.31 -2.59 -6.92
CA ARG A 73 14.30 -2.30 -5.49
C ARG A 73 12.86 -2.12 -5.04
N THR A 74 12.60 -2.35 -3.76
CA THR A 74 11.32 -1.99 -3.15
C THR A 74 11.31 -0.49 -2.88
N VAL A 75 10.34 0.21 -3.46
CA VAL A 75 10.12 1.64 -3.27
C VAL A 75 8.87 1.88 -2.46
N PHE A 76 8.91 2.90 -1.62
CA PHE A 76 7.83 3.29 -0.73
C PHE A 76 7.48 4.76 -0.96
N ALA A 77 6.19 5.06 -0.95
CA ALA A 77 5.71 6.43 -0.87
C ALA A 77 4.47 6.47 0.02
N LEU A 78 4.40 7.49 0.87
CA LEU A 78 3.29 7.71 1.78
C LEU A 78 2.49 8.92 1.30
N TYR A 79 1.18 8.73 1.23
CA TYR A 79 0.28 9.73 0.68
C TYR A 79 -0.84 10.09 1.64
N ASP A 80 -1.21 11.36 1.60
CA ASP A 80 -2.45 11.90 2.13
C ASP A 80 -3.48 12.05 0.98
N PRO A 81 -4.76 11.69 1.19
CA PRO A 81 -5.79 11.94 0.20
C PRO A 81 -6.03 13.43 0.07
N ILE A 82 -6.21 13.91 -1.16
CA ILE A 82 -6.59 15.28 -1.45
C ILE A 82 -7.92 15.33 -2.16
N ASP A 83 -8.66 16.41 -1.95
CA ASP A 83 -9.88 16.67 -2.70
C ASP A 83 -9.52 17.15 -4.11
N GLY A 84 -10.01 16.42 -5.10
CA GLY A 84 -9.87 16.78 -6.49
C GLY A 84 -10.92 16.08 -7.32
N ARG A 85 -11.27 16.70 -8.44
CA ARG A 85 -12.25 16.15 -9.38
C ARG A 85 -11.70 16.24 -10.78
N LEU A 86 -11.76 15.13 -11.47
CA LEU A 86 -11.55 15.03 -12.91
C LEU A 86 -12.85 14.49 -13.49
N GLU A 87 -13.30 15.07 -14.60
CA GLU A 87 -14.58 14.71 -15.20
C GLU A 87 -14.45 13.44 -16.05
N SER A 88 -13.28 13.20 -16.65
CA SER A 88 -13.00 12.00 -17.45
C SER A 88 -11.59 11.44 -17.26
N ILE A 89 -11.44 10.14 -17.53
CA ILE A 89 -10.13 9.47 -17.63
C ILE A 89 -9.27 10.03 -18.76
N ASP A 90 -9.90 10.50 -19.84
CA ASP A 90 -9.22 11.06 -21.01
C ASP A 90 -8.71 12.49 -20.76
N GLU A 91 -9.10 13.10 -19.64
CA GLU A 91 -8.74 14.46 -19.25
C GLU A 91 -7.57 14.52 -18.27
N VAL A 92 -7.00 13.38 -17.88
CA VAL A 92 -5.85 13.35 -16.96
C VAL A 92 -4.63 13.95 -17.68
N PRO A 93 -4.18 15.18 -17.33
CA PRO A 93 -3.19 15.90 -18.12
C PRO A 93 -1.78 15.48 -17.72
N THR A 94 -0.82 15.60 -18.64
CA THR A 94 0.58 15.22 -18.36
C THR A 94 1.34 16.20 -17.45
N ILE A 95 0.79 17.41 -17.25
CA ILE A 95 1.29 18.45 -16.35
C ILE A 95 0.11 18.94 -15.51
N LEU A 96 0.33 19.05 -14.21
CA LEU A 96 -0.65 19.53 -13.24
C LEU A 96 -0.06 20.67 -12.41
N GLU A 97 -0.89 21.66 -12.09
CA GLU A 97 -0.56 22.70 -11.13
C GLU A 97 -1.46 22.54 -9.90
N LEU A 98 -0.85 22.40 -8.73
CA LEU A 98 -1.54 22.27 -7.44
C LEU A 98 -0.76 23.06 -6.40
N ASP A 99 -1.44 23.96 -5.67
CA ASP A 99 -0.85 24.78 -4.61
C ASP A 99 0.50 25.44 -5.02
N GLU A 100 0.51 26.08 -6.20
CA GLU A 100 1.69 26.73 -6.79
C GLU A 100 2.87 25.78 -7.11
N ARG A 101 2.67 24.46 -7.04
CA ARG A 101 3.62 23.45 -7.50
C ARG A 101 3.22 22.90 -8.86
N THR A 102 4.20 22.75 -9.74
CA THR A 102 4.06 22.05 -11.00
C THR A 102 4.49 20.60 -10.84
N TYR A 103 3.62 19.69 -11.27
CA TYR A 103 3.81 18.26 -11.27
C TYR A 103 3.88 17.76 -12.71
N HIS A 104 4.89 16.94 -13.01
CA HIS A 104 5.11 16.31 -14.31
C HIS A 104 4.81 14.82 -14.23
N MET A 105 4.06 14.30 -15.20
CA MET A 105 3.71 12.88 -15.22
C MET A 105 4.93 12.03 -15.57
N GLU A 106 5.31 11.15 -14.63
CA GLU A 106 6.43 10.24 -14.79
C GLU A 106 5.98 8.87 -15.32
N GLU A 107 4.80 8.42 -14.90
CA GLU A 107 4.31 7.09 -15.28
C GLU A 107 2.79 7.01 -15.34
N GLN A 108 2.30 6.24 -16.30
CA GLN A 108 0.90 5.82 -16.42
C GLN A 108 0.83 4.31 -16.65
N PHE A 109 -0.08 3.64 -15.95
CA PHE A 109 -0.38 2.23 -16.21
C PHE A 109 -1.78 1.85 -15.76
N SER A 110 -2.26 0.72 -16.30
CA SER A 110 -3.50 0.09 -15.86
C SER A 110 -3.27 -1.37 -15.50
N GLY A 111 -4.13 -1.93 -14.65
CA GLY A 111 -4.08 -3.34 -14.33
C GLY A 111 -5.23 -3.81 -13.46
N LEU A 112 -5.50 -5.12 -13.52
CA LEU A 112 -6.49 -5.75 -12.65
C LEU A 112 -6.02 -5.72 -11.21
N ILE A 113 -6.91 -5.31 -10.31
CA ILE A 113 -6.63 -5.24 -8.88
C ILE A 113 -7.40 -6.28 -8.09
N THR A 114 -6.82 -6.66 -6.95
CA THR A 114 -7.54 -7.28 -5.85
C THR A 114 -7.52 -6.37 -4.64
N ALA A 115 -8.69 -6.08 -4.08
CA ALA A 115 -8.84 -5.29 -2.87
C ALA A 115 -9.39 -6.14 -1.72
N THR A 116 -8.90 -5.90 -0.50
CA THR A 116 -9.34 -6.55 0.73
C THR A 116 -9.42 -5.52 1.86
N GLY A 117 -10.40 -5.65 2.76
CA GLY A 117 -10.64 -4.70 3.84
C GLY A 117 -11.22 -3.36 3.37
N LYS A 118 -10.96 -2.30 4.12
CA LYS A 118 -11.42 -0.93 3.83
C LYS A 118 -10.45 -0.25 2.86
N THR A 119 -10.78 -0.28 1.57
CA THR A 119 -10.03 0.43 0.52
C THR A 119 -10.96 1.39 -0.24
N PRO A 120 -10.42 2.38 -0.97
CA PRO A 120 -11.22 3.23 -1.86
C PRO A 120 -11.87 2.46 -3.03
N TYR A 121 -11.39 1.25 -3.31
CA TYR A 121 -11.70 0.47 -4.51
C TYR A 121 -12.62 -0.71 -4.24
N MET A 122 -13.35 -1.09 -5.29
CA MET A 122 -14.14 -2.32 -5.28
C MET A 122 -13.23 -3.52 -5.54
N GLN A 123 -13.61 -4.68 -5.01
CA GLN A 123 -12.89 -5.91 -5.25
C GLN A 123 -13.01 -6.30 -6.74
N GLY A 124 -11.86 -6.41 -7.42
CA GLY A 124 -11.82 -6.73 -8.84
C GLY A 124 -12.04 -5.52 -9.73
N GLY A 125 -11.75 -5.69 -11.03
CA GLY A 125 -11.80 -4.63 -12.03
C GLY A 125 -10.41 -4.06 -12.35
N GLU A 126 -10.36 -3.27 -13.41
CA GLU A 126 -9.16 -2.59 -13.88
C GLU A 126 -9.04 -1.23 -13.19
N GLN A 127 -7.86 -0.98 -12.62
CA GLN A 127 -7.48 0.31 -12.07
C GLN A 127 -6.51 0.99 -13.04
N SER A 128 -6.72 2.27 -13.31
CA SER A 128 -5.76 3.13 -14.00
C SER A 128 -5.05 4.02 -12.98
N VAL A 129 -3.75 4.21 -13.16
CA VAL A 129 -2.87 4.94 -12.25
C VAL A 129 -2.01 5.90 -13.06
N TRP A 130 -1.90 7.13 -12.57
CA TRP A 130 -0.97 8.15 -13.06
C TRP A 130 -0.14 8.64 -11.88
N GLN A 131 1.18 8.67 -12.07
CA GLN A 131 2.14 9.12 -11.08
C GLN A 131 2.86 10.34 -11.62
N TYR A 132 2.98 11.35 -10.77
CA TYR A 132 3.61 12.62 -11.07
C TYR A 132 4.65 12.94 -10.00
N GLN A 133 5.64 13.73 -10.42
CA GLN A 133 6.65 14.28 -9.54
C GLN A 133 6.84 15.76 -9.85
N SER A 134 7.04 16.56 -8.82
CA SER A 134 7.44 17.95 -8.92
C SER A 134 8.97 18.10 -8.83
N ASP A 135 9.47 19.29 -9.19
CA ASP A 135 10.89 19.63 -9.09
C ASP A 135 11.44 19.57 -7.64
N ASP A 136 10.59 19.74 -6.64
CA ASP A 136 10.92 19.64 -5.21
C ASP A 136 10.69 18.24 -4.63
N MET A 137 10.58 17.22 -5.49
CA MET A 137 10.46 15.80 -5.15
C MET A 137 9.14 15.43 -4.45
N LYS A 138 8.12 16.31 -4.46
CA LYS A 138 6.77 15.93 -4.04
C LYS A 138 6.13 15.02 -5.08
N LEU A 139 5.29 14.13 -4.58
CA LEU A 139 4.60 13.14 -5.39
C LEU A 139 3.12 13.47 -5.44
N LEU A 140 2.55 13.34 -6.63
CA LEU A 140 1.12 13.38 -6.84
C LEU A 140 0.72 12.09 -7.54
N ARG A 141 -0.34 11.45 -7.06
CA ARG A 141 -0.85 10.21 -7.62
C ARG A 141 -2.34 10.34 -7.86
N ILE A 142 -2.75 9.93 -9.05
CA ILE A 142 -4.16 9.87 -9.45
C ILE A 142 -4.47 8.42 -9.75
N GLU A 143 -5.58 7.94 -9.24
CA GLU A 143 -6.06 6.60 -9.48
C GLU A 143 -7.53 6.65 -9.89
N TRP A 144 -7.91 5.79 -10.83
CA TRP A 144 -9.28 5.66 -11.28
C TRP A 144 -9.71 4.20 -11.32
N GLN A 145 -10.93 3.94 -10.85
CA GLN A 145 -11.59 2.64 -11.03
C GLN A 145 -13.10 2.84 -11.09
N ASN A 146 -13.75 2.28 -12.11
CA ASN A 146 -15.22 2.19 -12.20
C ASN A 146 -15.94 3.53 -11.93
N GLY A 147 -15.44 4.62 -12.51
CA GLY A 147 -16.04 5.96 -12.39
C GLY A 147 -15.66 6.73 -11.12
N ARG A 148 -14.77 6.19 -10.28
CA ARG A 148 -14.26 6.87 -9.08
C ARG A 148 -12.81 7.27 -9.27
N PHE A 149 -12.53 8.56 -9.11
CA PHE A 149 -11.18 9.08 -8.94
C PHE A 149 -10.79 9.12 -7.47
N MET A 150 -9.51 8.89 -7.23
CA MET A 150 -8.82 9.21 -5.99
C MET A 150 -7.55 9.97 -6.33
N LEU A 151 -7.30 11.05 -5.59
CA LEU A 151 -6.13 11.88 -5.74
C LEU A 151 -5.37 11.92 -4.43
N TYR A 152 -4.05 11.96 -4.54
CA TYR A 152 -3.16 11.80 -3.41
C TYR A 152 -1.93 12.70 -3.57
N GLU A 153 -1.57 13.44 -2.53
CA GLU A 153 -0.28 14.12 -2.44
C GLU A 153 0.60 13.40 -1.41
N GLY A 154 1.89 13.28 -1.67
CA GLY A 154 2.77 12.50 -0.82
C GLY A 154 4.25 12.71 -1.09
N GLU A 155 5.04 11.83 -0.51
CA GLU A 155 6.49 11.83 -0.62
C GLU A 155 7.07 10.41 -0.55
N SER A 156 8.27 10.24 -1.10
CA SER A 156 9.01 8.99 -0.99
C SER A 156 9.41 8.73 0.46
N VAL A 157 9.28 7.48 0.90
CA VAL A 157 9.72 7.04 2.23
C VAL A 157 10.92 6.12 2.09
N LEU A 158 11.90 6.28 2.97
CA LEU A 158 13.06 5.39 2.99
C LEU A 158 12.63 3.99 3.47
N PRO A 159 13.13 2.90 2.87
CA PRO A 159 12.85 1.55 3.34
C PRO A 159 13.17 1.33 4.82
N ALA A 160 14.18 2.02 5.36
CA ALA A 160 14.57 1.94 6.77
C ALA A 160 13.51 2.52 7.73
N ASP A 161 12.65 3.41 7.24
CA ASP A 161 11.60 4.07 8.01
C ASP A 161 10.28 3.29 7.96
N VAL A 162 10.25 2.13 7.30
CA VAL A 162 9.08 1.26 7.19
C VAL A 162 9.34 -0.03 7.96
N ARG A 163 8.53 -0.29 8.99
CA ARG A 163 8.71 -1.46 9.88
C ARG A 163 7.41 -2.20 10.07
N VAL A 164 7.47 -3.52 9.96
CA VAL A 164 6.33 -4.38 10.31
C VAL A 164 6.29 -4.53 11.82
N LEU A 165 5.15 -4.20 12.44
CA LEU A 165 4.92 -4.48 13.84
C LEU A 165 4.27 -5.86 13.95
N ARG A 166 4.84 -6.72 14.77
CA ARG A 166 4.23 -8.04 15.01
C ARG A 166 2.94 -7.84 15.80
N GLY A 167 1.80 -8.12 15.17
CA GLY A 167 0.57 -8.44 15.89
C GLY A 167 0.80 -9.73 16.69
N GLY A 168 0.45 -9.71 17.98
CA GLY A 168 0.59 -10.87 18.88
C GLY A 168 -0.30 -12.04 18.52
#